data_AF-G7KX89-F1
#
_entry.id   AF-G7KX89-F1
#
_cell.length_a   1.000
_cell.length_b   1.000
_cell.length_c   1.000
_cell.angle_alpha   90.00
_cell.angle_beta   90.00
_cell.angle_gamma   90.00
#
_symmetry.space_group_name_H-M   'P 1'
#
loop_
_entity.id
_entity.type
_entity.pdbx_description
1 polymer ?
#
loop_
_entity_poly.entity_id
_entity_poly.type
_entity_poly.pdbx_seq_one_letter_code
_entity_poly.pdbx_strand_id
1 'polypeptide(L)' 'MTNTFQEKLGKGGFSDVYNSSLRDGRQVAVKIIKEDFINEVDRIGKTSHMNIVSLLGFCYENKIKKGNRVGNESNRIKLI' A
#
# COMPACT_ATOMS: atom_id res chain seq x y z
N MET A 1 1.21 -1.70 -14.53
CA MET A 1 -0.23 -1.42 -14.24
C MET A 1 -0.61 -2.55 -13.30
N THR A 2 -1.00 -2.28 -12.06
CA THR A 2 -1.21 -3.37 -11.08
C THR A 2 -2.42 -4.19 -11.54
N ASN A 3 -2.23 -5.43 -11.95
CA ASN A 3 -3.32 -6.34 -12.33
C ASN A 3 -4.23 -6.58 -11.11
N THR A 4 -5.23 -5.70 -10.92
CA THR A 4 -6.43 -5.88 -10.08
C THR A 4 -6.23 -6.39 -8.63
N PHE A 5 -5.01 -6.32 -8.06
CA PHE A 5 -4.70 -6.90 -6.75
C PHE A 5 -5.13 -8.37 -6.61
N GLN A 6 -4.96 -9.16 -7.67
CA GLN A 6 -5.45 -10.55 -7.70
C GLN A 6 -4.54 -11.53 -6.97
N GLU A 7 -3.23 -11.28 -6.98
CA GLU A 7 -2.25 -12.17 -6.38
C GLU A 7 -1.88 -11.69 -4.98
N LYS A 8 -2.52 -12.28 -3.96
CA LYS A 8 -2.24 -11.96 -2.56
C LYS A 8 -0.99 -12.71 -2.08
N LEU A 9 0.03 -11.98 -1.66
CA LEU A 9 1.26 -12.53 -1.08
C LEU A 9 1.10 -12.87 0.41
N GLY A 10 0.25 -12.11 1.12
CA GLY A 10 0.06 -12.33 2.54
C GLY A 10 -0.95 -11.40 3.20
N LYS A 11 -1.21 -11.66 4.48
CA LYS A 11 -2.06 -10.84 5.34
C LYS A 11 -1.34 -10.60 6.68
N GLY A 12 -1.17 -9.34 7.05
CA GLY A 12 -0.84 -8.93 8.41
C GLY A 12 -2.11 -8.52 9.17
N GLY A 13 -1.98 -8.08 10.44
CA GLY A 13 -3.13 -7.74 11.30
C GLY A 13 -4.20 -6.88 10.60
N PHE A 14 -3.81 -5.67 10.19
CA PHE A 14 -4.70 -4.70 9.51
C PHE A 14 -4.29 -4.42 8.06
N SER A 15 -3.59 -5.37 7.43
CA SER A 15 -3.05 -5.15 6.08
C SER A 15 -3.07 -6.39 5.20
N ASP A 16 -3.26 -6.15 3.91
CA ASP A 16 -3.17 -7.17 2.87
C ASP A 16 -2.02 -6.80 1.93
N VAL A 17 -1.20 -7.79 1.56
CA VAL A 17 -0.03 -7.60 0.67
C VAL A 17 -0.28 -8.35 -0.63
N TYR A 18 -0.03 -7.69 -1.75
CA TYR A 18 -0.26 -8.20 -3.10
C TYR A 18 0.99 -8.13 -3.95
N ASN A 19 1.14 -9.05 -4.89
CA ASN A 19 2.17 -8.99 -5.91
C ASN A 19 1.76 -8.03 -7.03
N SER A 20 2.72 -7.35 -7.63
CA SER A 20 2.48 -6.50 -8.79
C SER A 20 3.74 -6.22 -9.58
N SER A 21 3.54 -5.75 -10.81
CA SER A 21 4.63 -5.25 -11.66
C SER A 21 4.40 -3.79 -12.05
N LEU A 22 5.45 -3.00 -11.89
CA LEU A 22 5.54 -1.64 -12.42
C LEU A 22 5.58 -1.67 -13.96
N ARG A 23 5.35 -0.51 -14.59
CA ARG A 23 5.36 -0.39 -16.06
C ARG A 23 6.74 -0.68 -16.68
N ASP A 24 7.79 -0.52 -15.89
CA ASP A 24 9.17 -0.83 -16.25
C ASP A 24 9.55 -2.29 -16.00
N GLY A 25 8.60 -3.15 -15.60
CA GLY A 25 8.81 -4.57 -15.36
C GLY A 25 9.34 -4.92 -13.96
N ARG A 26 9.64 -3.94 -13.10
CA ARG A 26 10.04 -4.23 -11.71
C ARG A 26 8.89 -4.84 -10.93
N GLN A 27 9.14 -5.97 -10.26
CA GLN A 27 8.20 -6.58 -9.34
C GLN A 27 8.18 -5.81 -8.01
N VAL A 28 6.98 -5.64 -7.47
CA VAL A 28 6.72 -4.87 -6.25
C VAL A 28 5.64 -5.55 -5.42
N ALA A 29 5.79 -5.47 -4.10
CA ALA A 29 4.75 -5.81 -3.15
C ALA A 29 3.90 -4.57 -2.84
N VAL A 30 2.59 -4.69 -3.02
CA VAL A 30 1.63 -3.65 -2.68
C VAL A 30 0.97 -3.99 -1.34
N LYS A 31 1.32 -3.25 -0.28
CA LYS A 31 0.67 -3.36 1.03
C LYS A 31 -0.48 -2.35 1.16
N ILE A 32 -1.68 -2.87 1.40
CA ILE A 32 -2.89 -2.10 1.70
C ILE A 32 -3.04 -2.03 3.22
N ILE A 33 -3.17 -0.84 3.79
CA ILE A 33 -3.16 -0.61 5.24
C ILE A 33 -4.48 0.05 5.61
N LYS A 34 -5.26 -0.55 6.51
CA LYS A 34 -6.57 0.03 6.88
C LYS A 34 -6.44 1.14 7.92
N GLU A 35 -5.57 0.94 8.91
CA GLU A 35 -5.38 1.83 10.07
C GLU A 35 -3.91 2.25 10.19
N ASP A 36 -3.62 3.38 10.84
CA ASP A 36 -2.24 3.82 11.14
C ASP A 36 -1.32 4.03 9.92
N PHE A 37 -1.88 4.38 8.76
CA PHE A 37 -1.12 4.57 7.52
C PHE A 37 0.07 5.54 7.69
N ILE A 38 -0.14 6.69 8.32
CA ILE A 38 0.91 7.70 8.53
C ILE A 38 2.04 7.17 9.41
N ASN A 39 1.70 6.48 10.49
CA ASN A 39 2.67 5.89 11.42
C ASN A 39 3.53 4.82 10.72
N GLU A 40 2.90 4.00 9.87
CA GLU A 40 3.60 2.96 9.11
C GLU A 40 4.52 3.57 8.04
N VAL A 41 4.05 4.58 7.30
CA VAL A 41 4.87 5.29 6.31
C VAL A 41 6.06 5.99 6.97
N ASP A 42 5.86 6.65 8.11
CA ASP A 42 6.94 7.32 8.86
C ASP A 42 8.01 6.33 9.35
N ARG A 43 7.60 5.18 9.91
CA ARG A 43 8.52 4.13 10.38
C ARG A 43 9.36 3.55 9.24
N ILE A 44 8.74 3.20 8.12
CA ILE A 44 9.47 2.60 6.99
C ILE A 44 10.30 3.65 6.26
N GLY A 45 9.80 4.89 6.12
CA GLY A 45 10.54 5.98 5.50
C GLY A 45 11.85 6.29 6.23
N LYS A 46 11.89 6.08 7.55
CA LYS A 46 13.10 6.19 8.38
C LYS A 46 14.01 4.96 8.33
N THR A 47 13.55 3.85 7.76
CA THR A 47 14.30 2.59 7.72
C THR A 47 15.02 2.46 6.37
N SER A 48 16.33 2.61 6.38
CA SER A 48 17.18 2.36 5.21
C SER A 48 18.32 1.43 5.59
N HIS A 49 18.23 0.18 5.13
CA HIS A 49 19.23 -0.85 5.41
C HIS A 49 19.29 -1.83 4.23
N MET A 50 20.48 -2.34 3.91
CA MET A 50 20.70 -3.22 2.76
C MET A 50 19.84 -4.50 2.76
N ASN A 51 19.47 -4.98 3.95
CA ASN A 51 18.65 -6.18 4.14
C ASN A 51 17.18 -5.88 4.46
N ILE A 52 16.75 -4.61 4.35
CA ILE A 52 15.37 -4.21 4.61
C ILE A 52 14.78 -3.64 3.33
N VAL A 53 13.58 -4.10 3.03
CA VAL A 53 12.82 -3.65 1.87
C VAL A 53 12.51 -2.15 1.97
N SER A 54 12.85 -1.40 0.92
CA SER A 54 12.72 0.05 0.89
C SER A 54 11.34 0.48 0.39
N LEU A 55 10.81 1.58 0.90
CA LEU A 55 9.59 2.19 0.36
C LEU A 55 9.90 2.84 -1.00
N LEU A 56 9.27 2.34 -2.06
CA LEU A 56 9.37 2.96 -3.40
C LEU A 56 8.41 4.14 -3.56
N GLY A 57 7.27 4.09 -2.88
CA GLY A 57 6.28 5.15 -2.91
C GLY A 57 4.99 4.76 -2.21
N PHE A 58 4.11 5.74 -2.03
CA PHE A 58 2.79 5.53 -1.44
C PHE A 58 1.71 6.28 -2.23
N CYS A 59 0.49 5.79 -2.13
CA CYS A 59 -0.70 6.50 -2.58
C CYS A 59 -1.59 6.77 -1.37
N TYR A 60 -2.18 7.96 -1.33
CA TYR A 60 -3.18 8.34 -0.34
C TYR A 60 -4.40 8.86 -1.09
N GLU A 61 -5.47 8.07 -1.11
CA GLU A 61 -6.72 8.45 -1.75
C GLU A 61 -7.68 9.01 -0.70
N ASN A 62 -7.80 10.33 -0.65
CA ASN A 62 -8.82 10.99 0.14
C ASN A 62 -10.12 11.05 -0.68
N LYS A 63 -11.13 10.26 -0.32
CA LYS A 63 -12.44 10.32 -0.99
C LYS A 63 -13.23 11.51 -0.45
N ILE A 64 -13.16 12.64 -1.17
CA ILE A 64 -14.00 13.81 -0.90
C ILE A 64 -15.48 13.37 -0.99
N LYS A 65 -16.22 13.52 0.12
CA LYS A 65 -17.66 13.21 0.18
C LYS A 65 -18.43 14.08 -0.83
N LYS A 66 -18.96 13.48 -1.89
CA LYS A 66 -20.09 14.04 -2.66
C LYS A 66 -21.32 13.16 -2.42
N GLY A 67 -22.20 13.59 -1.52
CA GLY A 67 -23.50 12.95 -1.25
C GLY A 67 -23.48 11.75 -0.29
N ASN A 68 -24.66 11.40 0.23
CA ASN A 68 -24.96 10.45 1.31
C ASN A 68 -24.68 8.97 0.97
N ARG A 69 -23.44 8.61 0.61
CA ARG A 69 -22.99 7.21 0.61
C ARG A 69 -21.67 7.12 1.37
N VAL A 70 -21.74 6.57 2.59
CA VAL A 70 -20.56 6.25 3.40
C VAL A 70 -19.90 5.02 2.79
N GLY A 71 -18.85 5.24 2.00
CA GLY A 71 -17.96 4.18 1.54
C GLY A 71 -16.78 4.06 2.50
N ASN A 72 -16.53 2.86 3.00
CA ASN A 72 -15.48 2.55 3.98
C ASN A 72 -14.11 3.16 3.59
N GLU A 73 -13.49 3.82 4.57
CA GLU A 73 -12.12 4.33 4.51
C GLU A 73 -11.17 3.19 4.14
N SER A 74 -10.57 3.26 2.96
CA SER A 74 -9.56 2.29 2.53
C SER A 74 -8.34 3.08 2.12
N ASN A 75 -7.39 3.24 3.05
CA ASN A 75 -6.08 3.82 2.75
C ASN A 75 -5.31 2.79 1.90
N ARG A 76 -4.95 3.13 0.66
CA ARG A 76 -4.41 2.16 -0.30
C ARG A 76 -3.04 2.58 -0.81
N ILE A 77 -2.08 1.67 -0.59
CA ILE A 77 -0.87 1.39 -1.37
C ILE A 77 0.44 1.93 -0.78
N LYS A 78 1.24 1.00 -0.26
CA LYS A 78 2.69 1.06 -0.12
C LYS A 78 3.29 0.19 -1.24
N LEU A 79 4.08 0.74 -2.17
CA LEU A 79 4.93 -0.05 -3.06
C LEU A 79 6.23 -0.36 -2.34
N ILE A 80 6.51 -1.63 -2.17
CA ILE A 80 7.79 -2.17 -1.73
C ILE A 80 8.42 -2.92 -2.89
#